data_AF-A0A498SUX2-F1
#
_entry.id   AF-A0A498SUX2-F1
#
_cell.length_a   1.000
_cell.length_b   1.000
_cell.length_c   1.000
_cell.angle_alpha   90.00
_cell.angle_beta   90.00
_cell.angle_gamma   90.00
#
_symmetry.space_group_name_H-M   'P 1'
#
loop_
_entity.id
_entity.type
_entity.pdbx_description
1 polymer ?
#
loop_
_entity_poly.entity_id
_entity_poly.type
_entity_poly.pdbx_seq_one_letter_code
_entity_poly.pdbx_strand_id
1 'polypeptide(L)'
;MRDCSEFPGNARSCKETFRLYAVQVMNSEQYQNIWNSDYWDLIDRITADTGRHSKHDPTTAAVNQEVRSYTVTKDAVYFAFRDSGACISILNIK
;
A
#
# COMPACT_ATOMS: atom_id res chain seq x y z
N MET A 1 5.44 9.06 -0.73
CA MET A 1 4.01 9.44 -0.88
C MET A 1 3.93 10.95 -1.01
N ARG A 2 3.06 11.49 -1.86
CA ARG A 2 2.90 12.94 -2.06
C ARG A 2 2.07 13.55 -0.94
N ASP A 3 2.47 14.72 -0.45
CA ASP A 3 1.70 15.47 0.55
C ASP A 3 0.38 15.97 -0.06
N CYS A 4 -0.75 15.66 0.60
CA CYS A 4 -2.08 16.06 0.15
C CYS A 4 -2.29 17.59 0.16
N SER A 5 -1.60 18.32 1.04
CA SER A 5 -1.68 19.79 1.10
C SER A 5 -1.16 20.47 -0.16
N GLU A 6 -0.36 19.77 -0.96
CA GLU A 6 0.20 20.29 -2.22
C GLU A 6 -0.69 20.04 -3.44
N PHE A 7 -1.88 19.44 -3.27
CA PHE A 7 -2.85 19.33 -4.34
C PHE A 7 -3.74 20.58 -4.40
N PRO A 8 -3.83 21.26 -5.55
CA PRO A 8 -4.69 22.44 -5.69
C PRO A 8 -6.16 22.07 -5.63
N GLY A 9 -7.00 22.98 -5.09
CA GLY A 9 -8.44 23.02 -5.31
C GLY A 9 -9.21 21.74 -4.97
N ASN A 10 -9.76 21.66 -3.76
CA ASN A 10 -10.80 20.68 -3.37
C ASN A 10 -10.43 19.19 -3.44
N ALA A 11 -9.14 18.83 -3.42
CA ALA A 11 -8.71 17.43 -3.26
C ALA A 11 -8.99 16.88 -1.83
N ARG A 12 -10.21 17.08 -1.29
CA ARG A 12 -10.64 16.61 0.03
C ARG A 12 -10.67 15.09 0.13
N SER A 13 -10.74 14.41 -1.00
CA SER A 13 -10.67 12.94 -1.08
C SER A 13 -9.23 12.42 -1.07
N CYS A 14 -8.22 13.28 -1.18
CA CYS A 14 -6.81 12.87 -1.19
C CYS A 14 -6.47 12.04 0.05
N LYS A 15 -5.71 10.97 -0.17
CA LYS A 15 -5.19 10.09 0.87
C LYS A 15 -3.67 10.06 0.82
N GLU A 16 -3.06 9.69 1.94
CA GLU A 16 -1.60 9.56 2.07
C GLU A 16 -1.27 8.19 2.66
N THR A 17 -2.11 7.22 2.33
CA THR A 17 -2.02 5.84 2.79
C THR A 17 -2.49 4.90 1.69
N PHE A 18 -1.92 3.71 1.63
CA PHE A 18 -2.46 2.59 0.85
C PHE A 18 -2.64 1.37 1.76
N ARG A 19 -3.40 0.38 1.31
CA ARG A 19 -3.57 -0.87 2.06
C ARG A 19 -2.76 -1.99 1.43
N LEU A 20 -2.09 -2.77 2.26
CA LEU A 20 -1.42 -4.00 1.89
C LEU A 20 -2.31 -5.17 2.30
N TYR A 21 -2.59 -6.04 1.34
CA TYR A 21 -3.36 -7.26 1.53
C TYR A 21 -2.54 -8.49 1.16
N ALA A 22 -2.92 -9.63 1.69
CA ALA A 22 -2.42 -10.93 1.25
C ALA A 22 -3.57 -11.93 1.07
N VAL A 23 -3.33 -12.93 0.22
CA VAL A 23 -4.12 -14.16 0.17
C VAL A 23 -3.18 -15.33 0.03
N GLN A 24 -3.49 -16.42 0.72
CA GLN A 24 -2.74 -17.66 0.65
C GLN A 24 -3.55 -18.72 -0.09
N VAL A 25 -2.88 -19.49 -0.96
CA VAL A 25 -3.50 -20.58 -1.72
C VAL A 25 -2.72 -21.87 -1.53
N MET A 26 -3.44 -23.00 -1.52
CA MET A 26 -2.83 -24.32 -1.65
C MET A 26 -2.46 -24.57 -3.12
N ASN A 27 -1.54 -25.49 -3.41
CA ASN A 27 -1.17 -25.87 -4.78
C ASN A 27 -2.35 -26.41 -5.61
N SER A 28 -3.37 -26.98 -4.94
CA SER A 28 -4.61 -27.45 -5.57
C SER A 28 -5.62 -26.34 -5.84
N GLU A 29 -5.44 -25.16 -5.23
CA GLU A 29 -6.33 -24.01 -5.38
C GLU A 29 -5.78 -23.07 -6.45
N GLN A 30 -6.63 -22.65 -7.39
CA GLN A 30 -6.26 -21.57 -8.30
C GLN A 30 -6.47 -20.23 -7.62
N TYR A 31 -5.48 -19.34 -7.74
CA TYR A 31 -5.65 -17.93 -7.39
C TYR A 31 -6.84 -17.34 -8.15
N GLN A 32 -7.75 -16.71 -7.42
CA GLN A 32 -8.90 -16.03 -8.00
C GLN A 32 -8.61 -14.54 -8.07
N ASN A 33 -8.65 -13.97 -9.28
CA ASN A 33 -8.49 -12.52 -9.46
C ASN A 33 -9.80 -11.77 -9.16
N ILE A 34 -10.32 -11.93 -7.94
CA ILE A 34 -11.53 -11.28 -7.45
C ILE A 34 -11.18 -10.30 -6.33
N TRP A 35 -11.79 -9.13 -6.36
CA TRP A 35 -11.65 -8.16 -5.27
C TRP A 35 -12.84 -8.31 -4.30
N ASN A 36 -12.72 -9.27 -3.38
CA ASN A 36 -13.67 -9.50 -2.29
C ASN A 36 -12.99 -9.30 -0.92
N SER A 37 -13.61 -8.56 0.00
CA SER A 37 -13.09 -8.37 1.37
C SER A 37 -12.89 -9.66 2.14
N ASP A 38 -13.67 -10.71 1.83
CA ASP A 38 -13.59 -11.99 2.54
C ASP A 38 -12.47 -12.89 1.99
N TYR A 39 -11.96 -12.58 0.80
CA TYR A 39 -10.90 -13.35 0.14
C TYR A 39 -9.49 -12.85 0.48
N TRP A 40 -9.38 -11.59 0.88
CA TRP A 40 -8.09 -10.93 1.11
C TRP A 40 -7.93 -10.54 2.58
N ASP A 41 -6.85 -11.00 3.19
CA ASP A 41 -6.46 -10.58 4.53
C ASP A 41 -5.85 -9.19 4.45
N LEU A 42 -6.38 -8.25 5.22
CA LEU A 42 -5.74 -6.95 5.42
C LEU A 42 -4.51 -7.13 6.31
N ILE A 43 -3.32 -6.89 5.77
CA ILE A 43 -2.08 -6.89 6.56
C ILE A 43 -1.95 -5.57 7.31
N ASP A 44 -1.99 -4.46 6.59
CA ASP A 44 -1.90 -3.13 7.20
C ASP A 44 -2.38 -2.02 6.24
N ARG A 45 -2.65 -0.85 6.82
CA ARG A 45 -2.74 0.43 6.10
C ARG A 45 -1.43 1.18 6.24
N ILE A 46 -0.62 1.11 5.20
CA ILE A 46 0.71 1.72 5.11
C ILE A 46 0.60 3.23 4.90
N THR A 47 1.39 4.00 5.64
CA THR A 47 1.50 5.46 5.58
C THR A 47 2.97 5.87 5.43
N ALA A 48 3.24 7.16 5.28
CA ALA A 48 4.59 7.71 5.27
C ALA A 48 5.00 8.19 6.67
N ASP A 49 5.68 7.33 7.43
CA ASP A 49 6.12 7.62 8.82
C ASP A 49 7.29 8.61 8.88
N THR A 50 8.19 8.56 7.89
CA THR A 50 9.41 9.41 7.84
C THR A 50 9.18 10.77 7.20
N GLY A 51 8.00 10.99 6.59
CA GLY A 51 7.64 12.24 5.93
C GLY A 51 7.08 12.06 4.52
N ARG A 52 6.39 13.09 4.04
CA ARG A 52 5.79 13.13 2.71
C ARG A 52 6.68 13.89 1.74
N HIS A 53 6.65 13.46 0.49
CA HIS A 53 7.40 14.12 -0.58
C HIS A 53 6.75 15.47 -0.93
N SER A 54 7.43 16.56 -0.61
CA SER A 54 7.00 17.94 -0.85
C SER A 54 7.79 18.59 -2.00
N LYS A 55 7.18 19.52 -2.75
CA LYS A 55 7.91 20.36 -3.72
C LYS A 55 8.69 21.48 -3.02
N HIS A 56 8.18 21.95 -1.89
CA HIS A 56 8.74 23.08 -1.15
C HIS A 56 9.90 22.67 -0.25
N ASP A 57 9.97 21.39 0.07
CA ASP A 57 11.08 20.80 0.82
C ASP A 57 11.60 19.56 0.09
N PRO A 58 12.54 19.73 -0.84
CA PRO A 58 13.12 18.62 -1.59
C PRO A 58 14.05 17.75 -0.74
N THR A 59 14.43 18.20 0.47
CA THR A 59 15.30 17.44 1.38
C THR A 59 14.52 16.42 2.22
N THR A 60 13.21 16.62 2.38
CA THR A 60 12.28 15.65 2.99
C THR A 60 11.69 14.65 2.00
N ALA A 61 12.30 14.48 0.82
CA ALA A 61 12.04 13.36 -0.09
C ALA A 61 12.54 12.03 0.52
N ALA A 62 12.06 11.69 1.71
CA ALA A 62 12.29 10.43 2.39
C ALA A 62 11.53 9.36 1.61
N VAL A 63 12.27 8.56 0.85
CA VAL A 63 11.78 7.25 0.45
C VAL A 63 11.41 6.51 1.73
N ASN A 64 10.11 6.33 1.96
CA ASN A 64 9.63 5.67 3.16
C ASN A 64 9.88 4.18 3.04
N GLN A 65 10.35 3.56 4.12
CA GLN A 65 10.54 2.13 4.19
C GLN A 65 9.66 1.55 5.30
N GLU A 66 8.80 0.62 4.91
CA GLU A 66 7.85 -0.02 5.80
C GLU A 66 8.06 -1.52 5.74
N VAL A 67 8.20 -2.14 6.91
CA VAL A 67 8.38 -3.60 7.05
C VAL A 67 7.19 -4.15 7.82
N ARG A 68 6.58 -5.21 7.27
CA ARG A 68 5.48 -5.94 7.91
C ARG A 68 5.74 -7.44 7.82
N SER A 69 5.21 -8.16 8.79
CA SER A 69 5.28 -9.62 8.86
C SER A 69 3.89 -10.22 8.67
N TYR A 70 3.82 -11.37 7.99
CA TYR A 70 2.59 -12.10 7.76
C TYR A 70 2.87 -13.60 7.85
N THR A 71 2.09 -14.32 8.64
CA THR A 71 2.29 -15.75 8.89
C THR A 71 1.80 -16.57 7.70
N VAL A 72 2.70 -17.34 7.10
CA VAL A 72 2.39 -18.22 5.97
C VAL A 72 2.12 -19.63 6.47
N THR A 73 0.96 -20.18 6.10
CA THR A 73 0.50 -21.53 6.46
C THR A 73 0.12 -22.39 5.25
N LYS A 74 0.01 -21.81 4.05
CA LYS A 74 -0.23 -22.54 2.80
C LYS A 74 0.98 -22.48 1.85
N ASP A 75 0.82 -23.08 0.67
CA ASP A 75 1.89 -23.30 -0.30
C ASP A 75 2.37 -22.02 -1.01
N ALA A 76 1.47 -21.06 -1.25
CA ALA A 76 1.82 -19.81 -1.92
C ALA A 76 1.07 -18.60 -1.32
N VAL A 77 1.68 -17.42 -1.44
CA VAL A 77 1.11 -16.13 -1.03
C VAL A 77 1.14 -15.13 -2.18
N TYR A 78 0.02 -14.42 -2.36
CA TYR A 78 -0.09 -13.28 -3.26
C TYR A 78 -0.31 -12.03 -2.43
N PHE A 79 0.41 -10.95 -2.74
CA PHE A 79 0.22 -9.64 -2.11
C PHE A 79 -0.51 -8.70 -3.06
N ALA A 80 -1.39 -7.86 -2.51
CA ALA A 80 -2.08 -6.82 -3.25
C ALA A 80 -1.92 -5.45 -2.58
N PHE A 81 -1.64 -4.43 -3.39
CA PHE A 81 -1.49 -3.05 -2.96
C PHE A 81 -2.71 -2.28 -3.45
N ARG A 82 -3.52 -1.77 -2.52
CA ARG A 82 -4.75 -1.05 -2.85
C ARG A 82 -4.61 0.42 -2.50
N ASP A 83 -4.58 1.24 -3.54
CA ASP A 83 -4.79 2.67 -3.43
C ASP A 83 -6.30 3.03 -3.45
N SER A 84 -6.67 4.12 -2.82
CA SER A 84 -8.03 4.67 -2.85
C SER A 84 -8.00 6.20 -2.81
N GLY A 85 -7.15 6.80 -3.64
CA GLY A 85 -7.05 8.25 -3.79
C GLY A 85 -5.77 8.87 -3.23
N ALA A 86 -4.71 8.07 -3.06
CA ALA A 86 -3.38 8.58 -2.75
C ALA A 86 -2.54 8.77 -4.01
N CYS A 87 -1.59 9.70 -3.93
CA CYS A 87 -0.56 9.83 -4.95
C CYS A 87 0.74 9.26 -4.41
N ILE A 88 1.07 8.06 -4.87
CA ILE A 88 2.17 7.25 -4.36
C ILE A 88 3.00 6.65 -5.50
N SER A 89 4.22 6.25 -5.16
CA SER A 89 5.06 5.40 -5.99
C SER A 89 5.62 4.30 -5.09
N ILE A 90 5.44 3.05 -5.51
CA ILE A 90 6.05 1.89 -4.86
C ILE A 90 7.36 1.62 -5.59
N LEU A 91 8.49 1.93 -4.94
CA LEU A 91 9.80 1.88 -5.58
C LEU A 91 10.44 0.49 -5.53
N ASN A 92 10.14 -0.29 -4.48
CA ASN A 92 10.71 -1.61 -4.25
C ASN A 92 9.80 -2.46 -3.37
N ILE A 93 9.75 -3.76 -3.64
CA ILE A 93 9.14 -4.80 -2.81
C ILE A 93 10.18 -5.92 -2.68
N LYS A 94 10.49 -6.31 -1.45
CA LYS A 94 11.51 -7.31 -1.13
C LYS A 94 10.94 -8.33 -0.16
#